data_AF-A0A9C9BZ62-F1
#
_entry.id   AF-A0A9C9BZ62-F1
#
_cell.length_a   1.000
_cell.length_b   1.000
_cell.length_c   1.000
_cell.angle_alpha   90.00
_cell.angle_beta   90.00
_cell.angle_gamma   90.00
#
_symmetry.space_group_name_H-M   'P 1'
#
loop_
_entity.id
_entity.type
_entity.pdbx_description
1 polymer ?
#
loop_
_entity_poly.entity_id
_entity_poly.type
_entity_poly.pdbx_seq_one_letter_code
_entity_poly.pdbx_strand_id
1 'polypeptide(L)'
;MAEKIRIDVLTLDSVQCAACGYMMESIAALPEDVQSMIEYTEWSIKNKEGIGKFMELKGKVLPTICIEGDCVFESIIPQYEELIDEMAKRAPNDSMRECIGSLRDQGFDFSKVQQNLEKAGSGQKTKAG
;
A
#
# COMPACT_ATOMS: atom_id res chain seq x y z
N MET A 1 7.17 12.82 16.85
CA MET A 1 6.47 12.78 15.53
C MET A 1 6.48 11.32 15.13
N ALA A 2 5.33 10.72 14.82
CA ALA A 2 5.30 9.29 14.46
C ALA A 2 5.94 9.15 13.07
N GLU A 3 7.13 8.55 13.01
CA GLU A 3 7.84 8.26 11.77
C GLU A 3 7.12 7.08 11.10
N LYS A 4 6.19 7.37 10.18
CA LYS A 4 5.46 6.35 9.43
C LYS A 4 6.08 6.15 8.05
N ILE A 5 6.01 4.93 7.53
CA ILE A 5 6.42 4.63 6.15
C ILE A 5 5.33 5.09 5.20
N ARG A 6 5.69 5.94 4.25
CA ARG A 6 4.81 6.45 3.21
C ARG A 6 4.75 5.47 2.04
N ILE A 7 3.52 5.12 1.65
CA ILE A 7 3.25 4.24 0.52
C ILE A 7 2.33 4.95 -0.46
N ASP A 8 2.81 5.21 -1.68
CA ASP A 8 2.01 5.86 -2.72
C ASP A 8 1.64 4.80 -3.77
N VAL A 9 0.35 4.57 -3.99
CA VAL A 9 -0.14 3.57 -4.97
C VAL A 9 -0.65 4.29 -6.19
N LEU A 10 0.08 4.20 -7.29
CA LEU A 10 -0.27 4.79 -8.56
C LEU A 10 -1.24 3.86 -9.29
N THR A 11 -2.47 4.31 -9.53
CA THR A 11 -3.51 3.50 -10.17
C THR A 11 -4.15 4.25 -11.34
N LEU A 12 -4.83 3.50 -12.22
CA LEU A 12 -5.79 4.10 -13.14
C LEU A 12 -7.11 4.35 -12.39
N ASP A 13 -7.68 3.29 -11.82
CA ASP A 13 -8.95 3.33 -11.10
C ASP A 13 -9.10 2.05 -10.25
N SER A 14 -9.02 2.14 -8.91
CA SER A 14 -9.17 0.97 -8.02
C SER A 14 -10.56 0.33 -8.03
N VAL A 15 -11.58 1.04 -8.48
CA VAL A 15 -12.98 0.56 -8.45
C VAL A 15 -13.33 -0.23 -9.72
N GLN A 16 -12.81 0.20 -10.87
CA GLN A 16 -13.14 -0.35 -12.18
C GLN A 16 -12.03 -1.24 -12.75
N CYS A 17 -10.77 -1.06 -12.34
CA CYS A 17 -9.65 -1.88 -12.77
C CYS A 17 -9.32 -2.95 -11.73
N ALA A 18 -9.57 -4.22 -12.05
CA ALA A 18 -9.33 -5.35 -11.15
C ALA A 18 -7.89 -5.39 -10.61
N ALA A 19 -6.89 -5.18 -11.46
CA ALA A 19 -5.48 -5.17 -11.03
C ALA A 19 -5.17 -4.03 -10.06
N CYS A 20 -5.75 -2.84 -10.26
CA CYS A 20 -5.60 -1.72 -9.33
C CYS A 20 -6.28 -2.02 -7.98
N GLY A 21 -7.46 -2.64 -8.02
CA GLY A 21 -8.18 -3.13 -6.83
C GLY A 21 -7.33 -4.09 -6.02
N TYR A 22 -6.81 -5.16 -6.65
CA TYR A 22 -5.97 -6.15 -5.96
C TYR A 22 -4.71 -5.53 -5.32
N MET A 23 -4.11 -4.54 -5.98
CA MET A 23 -2.94 -3.85 -5.44
C MET A 23 -3.27 -3.03 -4.19
N MET A 24 -4.41 -2.33 -4.18
CA MET A 24 -4.91 -1.62 -3.01
C MET A 24 -5.30 -2.58 -1.89
N GLU A 25 -5.96 -3.70 -2.22
CA GLU A 25 -6.33 -4.73 -1.25
C GLU A 25 -5.11 -5.36 -0.59
N SER A 26 -4.01 -5.54 -1.33
CA SER A 26 -2.76 -6.09 -0.78
C SER A 26 -2.20 -5.24 0.36
N ILE A 27 -2.36 -3.92 0.29
CA ILE A 27 -1.95 -2.98 1.34
C ILE A 27 -3.00 -2.88 2.44
N ALA A 28 -4.29 -2.84 2.09
CA ALA A 28 -5.39 -2.76 3.05
C ALA A 28 -5.53 -4.03 3.92
N ALA A 29 -5.11 -5.18 3.39
CA ALA A 29 -5.14 -6.45 4.12
C ALA A 29 -4.01 -6.61 5.14
N LEU A 30 -3.03 -5.69 5.15
CA LEU A 30 -1.96 -5.67 6.16
C LEU A 30 -2.56 -5.60 7.58
N PRO A 31 -1.91 -6.24 8.57
CA PRO A 31 -2.38 -6.24 9.95
C PRO A 31 -2.40 -4.82 10.55
N GLU A 32 -3.26 -4.61 11.55
CA GLU A 32 -3.46 -3.29 12.20
C GLU A 32 -2.17 -2.70 12.78
N ASP A 33 -1.26 -3.55 13.27
CA ASP A 33 0.06 -3.15 13.75
C ASP A 33 0.87 -2.47 12.63
N VAL A 34 0.83 -3.03 11.42
CA VAL A 34 1.50 -2.45 10.25
C VAL A 34 0.76 -1.22 9.76
N GLN A 35 -0.57 -1.27 9.68
CA GLN A 35 -1.39 -0.12 9.28
C GLN A 35 -1.17 1.10 10.20
N SER A 36 -0.82 0.89 11.47
CA SER A 36 -0.46 1.97 12.39
C SER A 36 0.91 2.59 12.10
N MET A 37 1.81 1.84 11.45
CA MET A 37 3.18 2.24 11.11
C MET A 37 3.31 2.77 9.68
N ILE A 38 2.31 2.58 8.82
CA ILE A 38 2.31 3.09 7.46
C ILE A 38 1.28 4.19 7.24
N GLU A 39 1.51 4.99 6.20
CA GLU A 39 0.54 5.89 5.63
C GLU A 39 0.50 5.64 4.12
N TYR A 40 -0.61 5.07 3.64
CA TYR A 40 -0.78 4.78 2.22
C TYR A 40 -1.81 5.71 1.56
N THR A 41 -1.57 6.09 0.31
CA THR A 41 -2.49 6.92 -0.47
C THR A 41 -2.60 6.40 -1.90
N GLU A 42 -3.83 6.28 -2.39
CA GLU A 42 -4.09 6.00 -3.80
C GLU A 42 -3.99 7.29 -4.63
N TRP A 43 -3.23 7.23 -5.72
CA TRP A 43 -3.11 8.28 -6.71
C TRP A 43 -3.65 7.80 -8.05
N SER A 44 -4.94 8.05 -8.28
CA SER A 44 -5.55 7.78 -9.59
C SER A 44 -5.12 8.81 -10.62
N ILE A 45 -4.53 8.35 -11.73
CA ILE A 45 -4.16 9.19 -12.87
C ILE A 45 -5.35 9.77 -13.64
N LYS A 46 -6.60 9.47 -13.23
CA LYS A 46 -7.80 10.17 -13.73
C LYS A 46 -7.87 11.61 -13.22
N ASN A 47 -7.23 11.90 -12.08
CA ASN A 47 -7.21 13.21 -11.47
C ASN A 47 -5.88 13.91 -11.73
N LYS A 48 -5.89 15.24 -11.79
CA LYS A 48 -4.68 16.06 -12.00
C LYS A 48 -3.61 15.79 -10.94
N GLU A 49 -4.01 15.59 -9.69
CA GLU A 49 -3.10 15.28 -8.58
C GLU A 49 -2.41 13.94 -8.79
N GLY A 50 -3.14 12.90 -9.21
CA GLY A 50 -2.55 11.59 -9.48
C GLY A 50 -1.62 11.59 -10.69
N ILE A 51 -1.93 12.38 -11.74
CA ILE A 51 -1.00 12.59 -12.86
C ILE A 51 0.29 13.27 -12.37
N GLY A 52 0.17 14.31 -11.54
CA GLY A 52 1.31 14.99 -10.95
C GLY A 52 2.19 14.05 -10.14
N LYS A 53 1.58 13.21 -9.29
CA LYS A 53 2.28 12.19 -8.49
C LYS A 53 2.91 11.10 -9.33
N PHE A 54 2.23 10.62 -10.37
CA PHE A 54 2.79 9.64 -11.30
C PHE A 54 4.07 10.17 -11.97
N MET A 55 4.09 11.45 -12.37
CA MET A 55 5.28 12.09 -12.94
C MET A 55 6.38 12.33 -11.90
N GLU A 56 6.02 12.78 -10.69
CA GLU A 56 6.95 13.03 -9.59
C GLU A 56 7.70 11.74 -9.17
N LEU A 57 6.96 10.65 -9.02
CA LEU A 57 7.47 9.33 -8.64
C LEU A 57 8.10 8.57 -9.81
N LYS A 58 8.11 9.16 -11.01
CA LYS A 58 8.65 8.56 -12.25
C LYS A 58 8.02 7.21 -12.59
N GLY A 59 6.72 7.07 -12.31
CA GLY A 59 5.96 5.88 -12.67
C GLY A 59 6.04 5.62 -14.17
N LYS A 60 6.20 4.36 -14.57
CA LYS A 60 6.25 3.94 -15.98
C LYS A 60 5.03 3.15 -16.41
N VAL A 61 4.51 2.35 -15.49
CA VAL A 61 3.40 1.41 -15.72
C VAL A 61 2.39 1.51 -14.57
N LEU A 62 1.18 0.99 -14.79
CA LEU A 62 0.13 0.94 -13.78
C LEU A 62 -0.38 -0.50 -13.62
N PRO A 63 -0.87 -0.88 -12.43
CA PRO A 63 -0.71 -0.14 -11.18
C PRO A 63 0.74 -0.25 -10.66
N THR A 64 1.21 0.74 -9.88
CA THR A 64 2.56 0.75 -9.30
C THR A 64 2.52 1.12 -7.82
N ILE A 65 3.21 0.37 -6.97
CA ILE A 65 3.43 0.73 -5.55
C ILE A 65 4.79 1.40 -5.41
N CYS A 66 4.78 2.58 -4.80
CA CYS A 66 5.96 3.29 -4.39
C CYS A 66 6.06 3.31 -2.86
N ILE A 67 7.25 3.08 -2.31
CA ILE A 67 7.52 3.11 -0.86
C ILE A 67 8.61 4.14 -0.62
N GLU A 68 8.35 5.13 0.24
CA GLU A 68 9.27 6.25 0.51
C GLU A 68 9.73 7.01 -0.75
N GLY A 69 8.88 7.02 -1.80
CA GLY A 69 9.16 7.70 -3.07
C GLY A 69 9.84 6.84 -4.15
N ASP A 70 10.26 5.61 -3.82
CA ASP A 70 10.83 4.66 -4.79
C ASP A 70 9.76 3.76 -5.37
N CYS A 71 9.69 3.61 -6.69
CA CYS A 71 8.84 2.62 -7.37
C CYS A 71 9.38 1.21 -7.07
N VAL A 72 8.65 0.42 -6.28
CA VAL A 72 9.08 -0.92 -5.85
C VAL A 72 8.41 -2.01 -6.67
N PHE A 73 7.08 -1.91 -6.84
CA PHE A 73 6.30 -2.92 -7.55
C PHE A 73 5.62 -2.27 -8.76
N GLU A 74 6.19 -2.47 -9.94
CA GLU A 74 5.73 -1.88 -11.20
C GLU A 74 4.91 -2.91 -12.01
N SER A 75 3.58 -2.78 -12.06
CA SER A 75 2.65 -3.70 -12.74
C SER A 75 2.72 -5.16 -12.26
N ILE A 76 3.21 -5.38 -11.04
CA ILE A 76 3.31 -6.69 -10.40
C ILE A 76 2.63 -6.59 -9.03
N ILE A 77 1.68 -7.48 -8.75
CA ILE A 77 0.98 -7.51 -7.46
C ILE A 77 1.91 -8.20 -6.45
N PRO A 78 2.37 -7.50 -5.40
CA PRO A 78 3.30 -8.09 -4.44
C PRO A 78 2.63 -9.19 -3.63
N GLN A 79 3.43 -10.16 -3.20
CA GLN A 79 3.03 -11.06 -2.13
C GLN A 79 3.22 -10.38 -0.77
N TYR A 80 2.52 -10.86 0.26
CA TYR A 80 2.61 -10.30 1.62
C TYR A 80 4.06 -10.22 2.11
N GLU A 81 4.83 -11.30 1.96
CA GLU A 81 6.22 -11.34 2.41
C GLU A 81 7.11 -10.33 1.68
N GLU A 82 6.92 -10.14 0.37
CA GLU A 82 7.72 -9.19 -0.41
C GLU A 82 7.40 -7.74 -0.03
N LEU A 83 6.12 -7.44 0.21
CA LEU A 83 5.70 -6.13 0.68
C LEU A 83 6.29 -5.81 2.06
N ILE A 84 6.24 -6.77 2.99
CA ILE A 84 6.82 -6.65 4.33
C ILE A 84 8.34 -6.47 4.27
N ASP A 85 9.04 -7.23 3.43
CA ASP A 85 10.49 -7.14 3.29
C ASP A 85 10.93 -5.77 2.72
N GLU A 86 10.24 -5.28 1.69
CA GLU A 86 10.54 -3.97 1.10
C GLU A 86 10.22 -2.80 2.04
N MET A 87 9.20 -2.95 2.90
CA MET A 87 8.90 -2.01 3.98
C MET A 87 9.96 -2.07 5.09
N ALA A 88 10.36 -3.25 5.56
CA ALA A 88 11.37 -3.43 6.61
C ALA A 88 12.76 -2.92 6.18
N LYS A 89 13.08 -3.01 4.88
CA LYS A 89 14.29 -2.43 4.29
C LYS A 89 14.31 -0.90 4.39
N ARG A 90 13.14 -0.26 4.23
CA ARG A 90 12.96 1.20 4.20
C ARG A 90 12.45 1.77 5.52
N ALA A 91 12.37 0.96 6.58
CA ALA A 91 11.94 1.42 7.88
C ALA A 91 12.91 2.49 8.43
N PRO A 92 12.39 3.59 9.00
CA PRO A 92 13.20 4.72 9.49
C PRO A 92 14.02 4.39 10.75
N ASN A 93 13.60 3.38 11.53
CA ASN A 93 14.28 2.97 12.76
C ASN A 93 14.28 1.44 12.94
N ASP A 94 15.22 0.97 13.77
CA ASP A 94 15.47 -0.47 13.99
C ASP A 94 14.27 -1.16 14.63
N SER A 95 13.59 -0.50 15.57
CA SER A 95 12.38 -1.04 16.22
C SER A 95 11.23 -1.29 15.23
N MET A 96 11.04 -0.39 14.25
CA MET A 96 10.04 -0.57 13.20
C MET A 96 10.44 -1.69 12.23
N ARG A 97 11.72 -1.76 11.86
CA ARG A 97 12.24 -2.89 11.06
C ARG A 97 12.00 -4.23 11.75
N GLU A 98 12.31 -4.35 13.04
CA GLU A 98 12.10 -5.58 13.80
C GLU A 98 10.61 -5.92 13.92
N CYS A 99 9.75 -4.93 14.14
CA CYS A 99 8.31 -5.16 14.23
C CYS A 99 7.73 -5.64 12.89
N ILE A 100 8.05 -4.95 11.78
CA ILE A 100 7.61 -5.34 10.44
C ILE A 100 8.19 -6.70 10.06
N GLY A 101 9.49 -6.92 10.32
CA GLY A 101 10.17 -8.18 10.04
C GLY A 101 9.59 -9.38 10.81
N SER A 102 9.17 -9.18 12.06
CA SER A 102 8.54 -10.23 12.87
C SER A 102 7.21 -10.73 12.29
N LEU A 103 6.51 -9.89 11.53
CA LEU A 103 5.24 -10.26 10.90
C LEU A 103 5.42 -11.12 9.66
N ARG A 104 6.62 -11.16 9.07
CA ARG A 104 6.95 -12.11 8.01
C ARG A 104 6.82 -13.55 8.48
N ASP A 105 7.25 -13.84 9.71
CA ASP A 105 7.25 -15.19 10.29
C ASP A 105 5.84 -15.64 10.73
N GLN A 106 4.97 -14.68 11.07
CA GLN A 106 3.58 -14.97 11.47
C GLN A 106 2.71 -15.46 10.30
N GLY A 107 3.15 -15.29 9.07
CA GLY A 107 2.41 -15.64 7.87
C GLY A 107 1.18 -14.75 7.64
N PHE A 108 0.66 -14.77 6.42
CA PHE A 108 -0.55 -14.02 6.09
C PHE A 108 -1.79 -14.76 6.61
N ASP A 109 -2.40 -14.24 7.66
CA ASP A 109 -3.63 -14.81 8.22
C ASP A 109 -4.83 -14.45 7.31
N PHE A 110 -5.10 -15.33 6.34
CA PHE A 110 -6.24 -15.22 5.43
C PHE A 110 -7.59 -15.09 6.16
N SER A 111 -7.69 -15.55 7.41
CA SER A 111 -8.94 -15.49 8.18
C SER A 111 -9.27 -14.07 8.67
N LYS A 112 -8.27 -13.19 8.74
CA LYS A 112 -8.43 -11.79 9.19
C LYS A 112 -8.52 -10.80 8.03
N VAL A 113 -8.34 -11.25 6.79
CA VAL A 113 -8.39 -10.41 5.58
C VAL A 113 -9.71 -9.64 5.47
N GLN A 114 -10.85 -10.32 5.63
CA GLN A 114 -12.17 -9.67 5.59
C GLN A 114 -12.29 -8.59 6.68
N GLN A 115 -11.88 -8.91 7.91
CA GLN A 115 -11.94 -7.97 9.03
C GLN A 115 -11.02 -6.74 8.82
N ASN A 116 -9.82 -6.95 8.27
CA ASN A 116 -8.86 -5.88 7.97
C ASN A 116 -9.36 -4.98 6.83
N LEU A 117 -9.92 -5.58 5.77
CA LEU A 117 -10.54 -4.86 4.65
C LEU A 117 -11.74 -4.00 5.09
N GLU A 118 -12.60 -4.55 5.95
CA GLU A 118 -13.75 -3.84 6.52
C GLU A 118 -13.32 -2.65 7.39
N LYS A 119 -12.26 -2.81 8.19
CA LYS A 119 -11.68 -1.73 9.00
C LYS A 119 -10.95 -0.68 8.17
N ALA A 120 -10.26 -1.08 7.11
CA ALA A 120 -9.56 -0.19 6.19
C ALA A 120 -10.51 0.69 5.35
N GLY A 121 -11.82 0.39 5.37
CA GLY A 121 -12.84 1.23 4.74
C GLY A 121 -12.75 1.27 3.22
N SER A 122 -12.22 0.22 2.59
CA SER A 122 -12.14 0.11 1.13
C SER A 122 -13.56 0.13 0.56
N GLY A 123 -13.95 1.28 -0.01
CA GLY A 123 -15.27 1.52 -0.62
C GLY A 123 -16.24 2.46 0.12
N GLN A 124 -15.90 3.01 1.30
CA GLN A 124 -16.84 3.89 2.03
C GLN A 124 -16.56 5.41 1.90
N LYS A 125 -15.41 5.83 1.37
CA LYS A 125 -15.07 7.27 1.21
C LYS A 125 -15.28 7.86 -0.19
N THR A 126 -16.10 7.25 -1.05
CA THR A 126 -16.53 7.85 -2.34
C THR A 126 -18.00 8.21 -2.42
N LYS A 127 -18.78 8.10 -1.33
CA LYS A 127 -20.12 8.71 -1.27
C LYS A 127 -20.03 10.17 -0.83
N ALA A 128 -19.58 11.03 -1.74
CA ALA A 128 -19.81 12.47 -1.64
C ALA A 128 -20.90 12.85 -2.65
N GLY A 129 -22.07 13.26 -2.14
CA GLY A 129 -23.12 13.95 -2.89
C GLY A 129 -24.16 13.07 -3.54
#